data_AF-A0AAU2SQH3-F1
#
_entry.id   AF-A0AAU2SQH3-F1
#
_cell.length_a   1.000
_cell.length_b   1.000
_cell.length_c   1.000
_cell.angle_alpha   90.00
_cell.angle_beta   90.00
_cell.angle_gamma   90.00
#
_symmetry.space_group_name_H-M   'P 1'
#
loop_
_entity.id
_entity.type
_entity.pdbx_description
1 polymer ?
#
loop_
_entity_poly.entity_id
_entity_poly.type
_entity_poly.pdbx_seq_one_letter_code
_entity_poly.pdbx_strand_id
1 'polypeptide(L)'
;MIAEHADKVARRVHASAPAGVAYALMADAQSWPLYFSSIVHVEQLEFDGVRERLRTWTLLDGQVKAWTSQRHLDPVARRMEFWQEIAAPPFHTAGGILSARPDGPHHSELELRYDYSIGADSPGDLEWAQRATDAHSRAQLADLKAFAERWTRLDELVLSFEDTVHINGPAELVYDFLYRAGDWPDLAPHVQQVDLNESAPGVQHMTMRTLTEYGTHTTASVRICFPHAERIVYKQTTPLPLLEAHTGEWSVVPDERGVTVTAQHSVVLSEEHIADVLGRQATLADACRHVREALGRDSRVLLAHAKTHAESAVRML
;
A
#
# COMPACT_ATOMS: atom_id res chain seq x y z
N MET A 1 17.27 -30.87 -8.72
CA MET A 1 16.25 -29.97 -9.30
C MET A 1 16.96 -29.01 -10.22
N ILE A 2 16.52 -28.91 -11.48
CA ILE A 2 17.08 -27.97 -12.46
C ILE A 2 16.27 -26.68 -12.28
N ALA A 3 16.91 -25.60 -11.84
CA ALA A 3 16.25 -24.30 -11.80
C ALA A 3 16.08 -23.80 -13.24
N GLU A 4 14.88 -23.36 -13.58
CA GLU A 4 14.64 -22.69 -14.87
C GLU A 4 14.91 -21.20 -14.69
N HIS A 5 15.78 -20.64 -15.54
CA HIS A 5 16.16 -19.24 -15.51
C HIS A 5 15.45 -18.51 -16.65
N ALA A 6 14.70 -17.47 -16.32
CA ALA A 6 14.20 -16.58 -17.34
C ALA A 6 15.35 -15.70 -17.84
N ASP A 7 15.52 -15.63 -19.17
CA ASP A 7 16.50 -14.74 -19.80
C ASP A 7 16.31 -13.29 -19.32
N LYS A 8 17.40 -12.53 -19.32
CA LYS A 8 17.40 -11.12 -18.92
C LYS A 8 16.44 -10.31 -19.79
N VAL A 9 15.32 -9.90 -19.21
CA VAL A 9 14.30 -9.07 -19.86
C VAL A 9 14.64 -7.59 -19.66
N ALA A 10 14.36 -6.76 -20.67
CA ALA A 10 14.45 -5.30 -20.57
C ALA A 10 13.14 -4.66 -21.00
N ARG A 11 12.66 -3.69 -20.23
CA ARG A 11 11.49 -2.85 -20.54
C ARG A 11 11.86 -1.40 -20.44
N ARG A 12 11.29 -0.59 -21.32
CA ARG A 12 11.53 0.85 -21.39
C ARG A 12 10.23 1.61 -21.52
N VAL A 13 10.18 2.79 -20.91
CA VAL A 13 9.11 3.76 -21.11
C VAL A 13 9.70 5.17 -21.04
N HIS A 14 9.18 6.09 -21.85
CA HIS A 14 9.56 7.51 -21.79
C HIS A 14 8.58 8.27 -20.89
N ALA A 15 9.10 9.10 -20.00
CA ALA A 15 8.33 9.96 -19.11
C ALA A 15 8.62 11.43 -19.40
N SER A 16 7.59 12.26 -19.38
CA SER A 16 7.64 13.72 -19.45
C SER A 16 7.99 14.32 -18.09
N ALA A 17 9.09 13.82 -17.51
CA ALA A 17 9.62 14.25 -16.24
C ALA A 17 11.16 14.22 -16.26
N PRO A 18 11.83 15.12 -15.53
CA PRO A 18 13.27 15.05 -15.34
C PRO A 18 13.69 13.71 -14.73
N ALA A 19 14.81 13.14 -15.18
CA ALA A 19 15.29 11.84 -14.67
C ALA A 19 15.54 11.83 -13.15
N GLY A 20 15.88 12.98 -12.56
CA GLY A 20 16.04 13.11 -11.10
C GLY A 20 14.75 12.92 -10.32
N VAL A 21 13.61 13.35 -10.88
CA VAL A 21 12.28 13.16 -10.27
C VAL A 21 11.91 11.70 -10.29
N ALA A 22 12.05 11.04 -11.45
CA ALA A 22 11.80 9.60 -11.54
C ALA A 22 12.70 8.83 -10.58
N TYR A 23 13.97 9.22 -10.46
CA TYR A 23 14.88 8.62 -9.48
C TYR A 23 14.44 8.78 -8.03
N ALA A 24 13.97 9.95 -7.63
CA ALA A 24 13.48 10.15 -6.27
C ALA A 24 12.31 9.21 -5.95
N LEU A 25 11.34 9.05 -6.86
CA LEU A 25 10.22 8.12 -6.71
C LEU A 25 10.66 6.64 -6.66
N MET A 26 11.69 6.27 -7.44
CA MET A 26 12.27 4.92 -7.39
C MET A 26 12.98 4.67 -6.06
N ALA A 27 13.72 5.65 -5.54
CA ALA A 27 14.50 5.51 -4.32
C ALA A 27 13.61 5.46 -3.06
N ASP A 28 12.52 6.25 -3.02
CA ASP A 28 11.62 6.34 -1.87
C ASP A 28 10.66 5.13 -1.74
N ALA A 29 11.19 4.01 -1.23
CA ALA A 29 10.42 2.78 -1.10
C ALA A 29 9.32 2.82 -0.04
N GLN A 30 9.43 3.69 0.96
CA GLN A 30 8.40 3.78 2.00
C GLN A 30 7.11 4.39 1.44
N SER A 31 7.22 5.25 0.44
CA SER A 31 6.06 5.82 -0.28
C SER A 31 5.54 4.94 -1.42
N TRP A 32 6.21 3.83 -1.75
CA TRP A 32 5.78 2.94 -2.83
C TRP A 32 4.35 2.41 -2.71
N PRO A 33 3.82 2.06 -1.53
CA PRO A 33 2.43 1.68 -1.39
C PRO A 33 1.45 2.74 -1.90
N LEU A 34 1.83 4.02 -1.88
CA LEU A 34 1.00 5.11 -2.38
C LEU A 34 1.10 5.27 -3.89
N TYR A 35 2.27 5.06 -4.49
CA TYR A 35 2.53 5.32 -5.91
C TYR A 35 2.41 4.11 -6.82
N PHE A 36 2.62 2.90 -6.31
CA PHE A 36 2.58 1.67 -7.11
C PHE A 36 1.37 0.85 -6.75
N SER A 37 0.41 0.75 -7.68
CA SER A 37 -0.89 0.09 -7.51
C SER A 37 -0.79 -1.32 -6.90
N SER A 38 0.20 -2.10 -7.34
CA SER A 38 0.44 -3.47 -6.86
C SER A 38 1.14 -3.57 -5.51
N ILE A 39 1.91 -2.57 -5.08
CA ILE A 39 2.62 -2.63 -3.80
C ILE A 39 1.64 -2.28 -2.68
N VAL A 40 1.47 -3.21 -1.74
CA VAL A 40 0.56 -3.09 -0.60
C VAL A 40 1.27 -2.45 0.58
N HIS A 41 2.49 -2.90 0.87
CA HIS A 41 3.26 -2.41 2.01
C HIS A 41 4.77 -2.62 1.82
N VAL A 42 5.58 -1.77 2.45
CA VAL A 42 7.03 -1.90 2.53
C VAL A 42 7.50 -1.62 3.96
N GLU A 43 8.27 -2.53 4.53
CA GLU A 43 9.05 -2.32 5.76
C GLU A 43 10.52 -2.12 5.40
N GLN A 44 11.10 -0.97 5.78
CA GLN A 44 12.55 -0.77 5.70
C GLN A 44 13.20 -1.39 6.93
N LEU A 45 13.95 -2.48 6.74
CA LEU A 45 14.60 -3.22 7.81
C LEU A 45 15.96 -2.64 8.16
N GLU A 46 16.72 -2.22 7.14
CA GLU A 46 18.07 -1.66 7.27
C GLU A 46 18.26 -0.58 6.20
N PHE A 47 18.96 0.51 6.53
CA PHE A 47 19.34 1.55 5.57
C PHE A 47 20.62 2.27 6.02
N ASP A 48 21.60 2.41 5.12
CA ASP A 48 22.87 3.10 5.37
C ASP A 48 23.06 4.39 4.54
N GLY A 49 22.02 4.81 3.80
CA GLY A 49 22.08 5.94 2.87
C GLY A 49 22.18 5.53 1.40
N VAL A 50 22.74 4.33 1.12
CA VAL A 50 22.99 3.85 -0.26
C VAL A 50 22.52 2.41 -0.43
N ARG A 51 22.60 1.59 0.61
CA ARG A 51 22.11 0.22 0.64
C ARG A 51 20.95 0.14 1.62
N GLU A 52 19.99 -0.68 1.28
CA GLU A 52 18.87 -0.97 2.16
C GLU A 52 18.34 -2.38 1.98
N ARG A 53 17.74 -2.86 3.05
CA ARG A 53 17.06 -4.13 3.10
C ARG A 53 15.59 -3.87 3.37
N LEU A 54 14.73 -4.33 2.47
CA LEU A 54 13.30 -4.10 2.51
C LEU A 54 12.55 -5.41 2.60
N ARG A 55 11.45 -5.43 3.34
CA ARG A 55 10.40 -6.44 3.19
C ARG A 55 9.22 -5.82 2.46
N THR A 56 8.80 -6.43 1.37
CA THR A 56 7.74 -5.89 0.50
C THR A 56 6.59 -6.87 0.42
N TRP A 57 5.36 -6.36 0.49
CA TRP A 57 4.13 -7.07 0.20
C TRP A 57 3.51 -6.51 -1.07
N THR A 58 3.29 -7.37 -2.05
CA THR A 58 2.80 -6.99 -3.37
C THR A 58 1.66 -7.89 -3.80
N LEU A 59 0.62 -7.29 -4.35
CA LEU A 59 -0.48 -7.97 -5.01
C LEU A 59 -0.06 -8.40 -6.42
N LEU A 60 0.08 -9.71 -6.62
CA LEU A 60 0.39 -10.35 -7.89
C LEU A 60 -0.74 -11.32 -8.25
N ASP A 61 -1.44 -11.03 -9.36
CA ASP A 61 -2.54 -11.87 -9.86
C ASP A 61 -3.60 -12.16 -8.78
N GLY A 62 -3.98 -11.13 -8.02
CA GLY A 62 -4.96 -11.22 -6.93
C GLY A 62 -4.42 -11.84 -5.63
N GLN A 63 -3.18 -12.34 -5.60
CA GLN A 63 -2.54 -12.91 -4.42
C GLN A 63 -1.49 -11.97 -3.84
N VAL A 64 -1.47 -11.82 -2.52
CA VAL A 64 -0.38 -11.09 -1.86
C VAL A 64 0.83 -12.02 -1.75
N LYS A 65 1.95 -11.58 -2.30
CA LYS A 65 3.26 -12.21 -2.16
C LYS A 65 4.15 -11.29 -1.34
N ALA A 66 4.99 -11.88 -0.49
CA ALA A 66 5.93 -11.14 0.35
C ALA A 66 7.35 -11.69 0.18
N TRP A 67 8.31 -10.80 0.05
CA TRP A 67 9.73 -11.14 -0.08
C TRP A 67 10.60 -10.13 0.66
N THR A 68 11.85 -10.53 0.93
CA THR A 68 12.89 -9.61 1.42
C THR A 68 13.88 -9.35 0.31
N SER A 69 14.14 -8.09 0.01
CA SER A 69 15.09 -7.66 -1.03
C SER A 69 16.14 -6.72 -0.46
N GLN A 70 17.33 -6.80 -1.03
CA GLN A 70 18.38 -5.82 -0.87
C GLN A 70 18.37 -4.89 -2.07
N ARG A 71 18.63 -3.61 -1.84
CA ARG A 71 18.81 -2.61 -2.91
C ARG A 71 20.11 -1.85 -2.75
N HIS A 72 20.64 -1.39 -3.87
CA HIS A 72 21.76 -0.46 -3.94
C HIS A 72 21.37 0.74 -4.81
N LEU A 73 21.35 1.91 -4.18
CA LEU A 73 20.91 3.18 -4.74
C LEU A 73 22.11 3.99 -5.21
N ASP A 74 22.16 4.33 -6.49
CA ASP A 74 23.14 5.24 -7.07
C ASP A 74 22.44 6.53 -7.55
N PRO A 75 22.46 7.61 -6.75
CA PRO A 75 21.80 8.87 -7.11
C PRO A 75 22.49 9.62 -8.23
N VAL A 76 23.79 9.39 -8.45
CA VAL A 76 24.57 10.05 -9.50
C VAL A 76 24.23 9.41 -10.85
N ALA A 77 24.27 8.08 -10.93
CA ALA A 77 23.89 7.33 -12.11
C ALA A 77 22.37 7.18 -12.30
N ARG A 78 21.58 7.60 -11.29
CA ARG A 78 20.12 7.44 -11.22
C ARG A 78 19.68 6.00 -11.46
N ARG A 79 20.31 5.10 -10.73
CA ARG A 79 20.17 3.65 -10.86
C ARG A 79 19.87 3.02 -9.51
N MET A 80 19.00 2.04 -9.52
CA MET A 80 18.69 1.19 -8.37
C MET A 80 18.90 -0.25 -8.79
N GLU A 81 19.87 -0.92 -8.17
CA GLU A 81 20.02 -2.37 -8.28
C GLU A 81 19.23 -3.03 -7.16
N PHE A 82 18.63 -4.18 -7.43
CA PHE A 82 17.89 -4.93 -6.42
C PHE A 82 18.02 -6.43 -6.63
N TRP A 83 17.96 -7.19 -5.55
CA TRP A 83 17.87 -8.64 -5.57
C TRP A 83 17.09 -9.15 -4.36
N GLN A 84 16.32 -10.22 -4.56
CA GLN A 84 15.59 -10.88 -3.50
C GLN A 84 16.55 -11.75 -2.68
N GLU A 85 16.74 -11.39 -1.42
CA GLU A 85 17.48 -12.17 -0.43
C GLU A 85 16.64 -13.36 0.05
N ILE A 86 15.35 -13.12 0.31
CA ILE A 86 14.37 -14.15 0.64
C ILE A 86 13.24 -14.02 -0.38
N ALA A 87 13.25 -14.89 -1.38
CA ALA A 87 12.28 -14.90 -2.46
C ALA A 87 10.92 -15.48 -2.00
N ALA A 88 9.85 -15.03 -2.66
CA ALA A 88 8.52 -15.61 -2.48
C ALA A 88 8.36 -16.82 -3.40
N PRO A 89 7.95 -18.01 -2.91
CA PRO A 89 7.65 -19.15 -3.80
C PRO A 89 6.64 -18.78 -4.90
N PRO A 90 6.85 -19.23 -6.15
CA PRO A 90 7.81 -20.26 -6.60
C PRO A 90 9.21 -19.73 -7.00
N PHE A 91 9.51 -18.45 -6.78
CA PHE A 91 10.80 -17.87 -7.14
C PHE A 91 11.91 -18.36 -6.18
N HIS A 92 13.08 -18.67 -6.75
CA HIS A 92 14.31 -18.94 -5.99
C HIS A 92 15.22 -17.72 -5.95
N THR A 93 15.33 -17.03 -7.07
CA THR A 93 16.05 -15.75 -7.18
C THR A 93 15.21 -14.82 -8.03
N ALA A 94 15.25 -13.53 -7.72
CA ALA A 94 14.77 -12.48 -8.61
C ALA A 94 15.59 -11.22 -8.35
N GLY A 95 15.95 -10.50 -9.41
CA GLY A 95 16.74 -9.29 -9.27
C GLY A 95 16.73 -8.47 -10.53
N GLY A 96 17.34 -7.30 -10.46
CA GLY A 96 17.35 -6.39 -11.58
C GLY A 96 17.97 -5.04 -11.30
N ILE A 97 17.83 -4.19 -12.31
CA ILE A 97 18.32 -2.82 -12.34
C ILE A 97 17.19 -1.98 -12.90
N LEU A 98 16.78 -0.97 -12.14
CA LEU A 98 15.91 0.09 -12.61
C LEU A 98 16.74 1.38 -12.76
N SER A 99 16.61 2.07 -13.88
CA SER A 99 17.39 3.29 -14.15
C SER A 99 16.54 4.37 -14.82
N ALA A 100 16.85 5.63 -14.51
CA ALA A 100 16.26 6.80 -15.14
C ALA A 100 17.35 7.59 -15.88
N ARG A 101 17.31 7.59 -17.21
CA ARG A 101 18.27 8.30 -18.06
C ARG A 101 17.67 9.61 -18.56
N PRO A 102 18.38 10.75 -18.48
CA PRO A 102 17.91 11.99 -19.07
C PRO A 102 17.73 11.88 -20.59
N ASP A 103 16.62 12.39 -21.11
CA ASP A 103 16.33 12.55 -22.54
C ASP A 103 15.99 14.03 -22.82
N GLY A 104 16.82 14.92 -22.28
CA GLY A 104 16.57 16.36 -22.18
C GLY A 104 16.23 16.82 -20.76
N PRO A 105 15.95 18.12 -20.56
CA PRO A 105 15.74 18.72 -19.23
C PRO A 105 14.43 18.29 -18.56
N HIS A 106 13.40 17.96 -19.35
CA HIS A 106 12.05 17.64 -18.87
C HIS A 106 11.56 16.26 -19.29
N HIS A 107 12.45 15.41 -19.82
CA HIS A 107 12.11 14.07 -20.26
C HIS A 107 13.16 13.06 -19.78
N SER A 108 12.72 11.83 -19.60
CA SER A 108 13.60 10.72 -19.23
C SER A 108 13.15 9.39 -19.83
N GLU A 109 14.10 8.51 -20.06
CA GLU A 109 13.88 7.10 -20.34
C GLU A 109 14.01 6.32 -19.04
N LEU A 110 12.96 5.58 -18.67
CA LEU A 110 12.96 4.64 -17.57
C LEU A 110 13.21 3.24 -18.13
N GLU A 111 14.25 2.56 -17.64
CA GLU A 111 14.59 1.20 -18.06
C GLU A 111 14.61 0.27 -16.86
N LEU A 112 13.78 -0.77 -16.89
CA LEU A 112 13.82 -1.90 -15.97
C LEU A 112 14.45 -3.11 -16.68
N ARG A 113 15.53 -3.63 -16.13
CA ARG A 113 16.16 -4.89 -16.55
C ARG A 113 16.06 -5.88 -15.41
N TYR A 114 15.57 -7.08 -15.65
CA TYR A 114 15.38 -8.06 -14.59
C TYR A 114 15.57 -9.48 -15.09
N ASP A 115 15.88 -10.36 -14.16
CA ASP A 115 15.96 -11.80 -14.34
C ASP A 115 15.48 -12.49 -13.07
N TYR A 116 15.09 -13.75 -13.20
CA TYR A 116 14.64 -14.57 -12.09
C TYR A 116 14.85 -16.05 -12.38
N SER A 117 14.86 -16.85 -11.31
CA SER A 117 14.79 -18.30 -11.41
C SER A 117 13.63 -18.83 -10.58
N ILE A 118 13.06 -19.94 -11.02
CA ILE A 118 11.99 -20.65 -10.32
C ILE A 118 12.40 -22.09 -10.03
N GLY A 119 11.76 -22.69 -9.02
CA GLY A 119 11.79 -24.13 -8.82
C GLY A 119 10.97 -24.84 -9.89
N ALA A 120 11.50 -25.90 -10.48
CA ALA A 120 10.82 -26.69 -11.51
C ALA A 120 9.78 -27.68 -10.93
N ASP A 121 8.99 -27.22 -9.96
CA ASP A 121 8.09 -28.09 -9.21
C ASP A 121 6.75 -28.31 -9.95
N SER A 122 6.36 -27.38 -10.83
CA SER A 122 5.16 -27.49 -11.67
C SER A 122 5.25 -26.59 -12.93
N PRO A 123 4.88 -27.08 -14.14
CA PRO A 123 4.74 -26.24 -15.32
C PRO A 123 3.76 -25.07 -15.14
N GLY A 124 2.73 -25.24 -14.30
CA GLY A 124 1.79 -24.17 -13.99
C GLY A 124 2.43 -23.00 -13.24
N ASP A 125 3.44 -23.27 -12.41
CA ASP A 125 4.15 -22.24 -11.64
C ASP A 125 5.04 -21.39 -12.56
N LEU A 126 5.65 -21.99 -13.58
CA LEU A 126 6.41 -21.28 -14.60
C LEU A 126 5.54 -20.32 -15.39
N GLU A 127 4.44 -20.81 -15.93
CA GLU A 127 3.53 -19.98 -16.72
C GLU A 127 2.93 -18.85 -15.89
N TRP A 128 2.55 -19.13 -14.64
CA TRP A 128 2.08 -18.12 -13.72
C TRP A 128 3.17 -17.09 -13.41
N ALA A 129 4.40 -17.52 -13.08
CA ALA A 129 5.51 -16.64 -12.76
C ALA A 129 5.87 -15.71 -13.92
N GLN A 130 5.90 -16.23 -15.15
CA GLN A 130 6.11 -15.44 -16.36
C GLN A 130 5.02 -14.38 -16.52
N ARG A 131 3.74 -14.77 -16.51
CA ARG A 131 2.62 -13.81 -16.67
C ARG A 131 2.59 -12.77 -15.57
N ALA A 132 2.71 -13.19 -14.31
CA ALA A 132 2.66 -12.32 -13.14
C ALA A 132 3.80 -11.30 -13.15
N THR A 133 5.05 -11.74 -13.44
CA THR A 133 6.22 -10.85 -13.50
C THR A 133 6.13 -9.87 -14.68
N ASP A 134 5.69 -10.36 -15.84
CA ASP A 134 5.51 -9.59 -17.07
C ASP A 134 4.44 -8.49 -16.91
N ALA A 135 3.30 -8.83 -16.29
CA ALA A 135 2.25 -7.87 -15.95
C ALA A 135 2.70 -6.87 -14.88
N HIS A 136 3.32 -7.35 -13.80
CA HIS A 136 3.79 -6.52 -12.69
C HIS A 136 4.85 -5.50 -13.12
N SER A 137 5.86 -5.93 -13.89
CA SER A 137 6.91 -5.04 -14.40
C SER A 137 6.36 -3.94 -15.32
N ARG A 138 5.34 -4.23 -16.12
CA ARG A 138 4.66 -3.21 -16.94
C ARG A 138 3.85 -2.24 -16.09
N ALA A 139 3.08 -2.74 -15.13
CA ALA A 139 2.28 -1.92 -14.23
C ALA A 139 3.17 -0.96 -13.42
N GLN A 140 4.28 -1.46 -12.85
CA GLN A 140 5.20 -0.61 -12.09
C GLN A 140 5.83 0.50 -12.94
N LEU A 141 6.27 0.21 -14.17
CA LEU A 141 6.81 1.26 -15.04
C LEU A 141 5.74 2.28 -15.46
N ALA A 142 4.50 1.84 -15.67
CA ALA A 142 3.39 2.72 -15.98
C ALA A 142 3.04 3.64 -14.80
N ASP A 143 2.94 3.08 -13.59
CA ASP A 143 2.70 3.82 -12.35
C ASP A 143 3.80 4.86 -12.10
N LEU A 144 5.07 4.44 -12.18
CA LEU A 144 6.23 5.33 -12.02
C LEU A 144 6.20 6.48 -13.03
N LYS A 145 5.89 6.19 -14.30
CA LYS A 145 5.73 7.24 -15.32
C LYS A 145 4.60 8.20 -14.95
N ALA A 146 3.42 7.69 -14.60
CA ALA A 146 2.25 8.52 -14.30
C ALA A 146 2.50 9.46 -13.11
N PHE A 147 3.16 8.99 -12.05
CA PHE A 147 3.53 9.83 -10.92
C PHE A 147 4.68 10.79 -11.24
N ALA A 148 5.70 10.32 -11.98
CA ALA A 148 6.79 11.18 -12.41
C ALA A 148 6.29 12.34 -13.27
N GLU A 149 5.32 12.13 -14.17
CA GLU A 149 4.79 13.19 -15.04
C GLU A 149 3.95 14.24 -14.30
N ARG A 150 3.45 13.92 -13.10
CA ARG A 150 2.64 14.81 -12.26
C ARG A 150 3.42 15.42 -11.10
N TRP A 151 4.74 15.24 -11.05
CA TRP A 151 5.59 15.60 -9.92
C TRP A 151 5.45 17.05 -9.44
N THR A 152 5.20 17.99 -10.35
CA THR A 152 5.05 19.43 -10.01
C THR A 152 3.85 19.72 -9.13
N ARG A 153 2.86 18.82 -9.10
CA ARG A 153 1.63 18.96 -8.33
C ARG A 153 1.46 17.88 -7.28
N LEU A 154 2.40 16.93 -7.20
CA LEU A 154 2.27 15.76 -6.32
C LEU A 154 2.08 16.15 -4.85
N ASP A 155 2.78 17.19 -4.39
CA ASP A 155 2.65 17.74 -3.03
C ASP A 155 1.24 18.29 -2.73
N GLU A 156 0.51 18.77 -3.74
CA GLU A 156 -0.87 19.23 -3.58
C GLU A 156 -1.89 18.08 -3.61
N LEU A 157 -1.52 16.95 -4.24
CA LEU A 157 -2.38 15.78 -4.42
C LEU A 157 -2.23 14.77 -3.29
N VAL A 158 -1.06 14.73 -2.65
CA VAL A 158 -0.77 13.82 -1.56
C VAL A 158 -1.19 14.45 -0.24
N LEU A 159 -2.01 13.71 0.50
CA LEU A 159 -2.46 14.11 1.83
C LEU A 159 -2.16 12.98 2.82
N SER A 160 -1.51 13.31 3.93
CA SER A 160 -1.29 12.41 5.06
C SER A 160 -1.80 13.04 6.35
N PHE A 161 -2.51 12.27 7.16
CA PHE A 161 -3.00 12.69 8.47
C PHE A 161 -3.27 11.50 9.37
N GLU A 162 -3.42 11.79 10.66
CA GLU A 162 -3.77 10.81 11.66
C GLU A 162 -4.87 11.32 12.60
N ASP A 163 -5.62 10.39 13.17
CA ASP A 163 -6.55 10.61 14.28
C ASP A 163 -6.22 9.63 15.40
N THR A 164 -6.18 10.13 16.64
CA THR A 164 -5.80 9.33 17.81
C THR A 164 -6.91 9.32 18.85
N VAL A 165 -7.16 8.16 19.45
CA VAL A 165 -8.12 7.97 20.55
C VAL A 165 -7.47 7.18 21.68
N HIS A 166 -7.70 7.61 22.91
CA HIS A 166 -7.29 6.86 24.10
C HIS A 166 -8.44 5.97 24.62
N ILE A 167 -8.12 4.71 24.92
CA ILE A 167 -9.06 3.67 25.34
C ILE A 167 -8.62 3.09 26.68
N ASN A 168 -9.53 3.07 27.66
CA ASN A 168 -9.27 2.52 28.99
C ASN A 168 -9.53 1.00 28.98
N GLY A 169 -8.72 0.25 28.25
CA GLY A 169 -8.87 -1.19 28.10
C GLY A 169 -7.57 -1.86 27.66
N PRO A 170 -7.53 -3.20 27.66
CA PRO A 170 -6.35 -3.94 27.22
C PRO A 170 -6.16 -3.80 25.71
N ALA A 171 -4.89 -3.71 25.31
CA ALA A 171 -4.48 -3.58 23.91
C ALA A 171 -4.96 -4.73 23.03
N GLU A 172 -4.89 -5.95 23.57
CA GLU A 172 -5.35 -7.17 22.92
C GLU A 172 -6.81 -7.07 22.45
N LEU A 173 -7.74 -6.57 23.29
CA LEU A 173 -9.15 -6.44 22.89
C LEU A 173 -9.37 -5.36 21.83
N VAL A 174 -8.57 -4.31 21.85
CA VAL A 174 -8.65 -3.24 20.86
C VAL A 174 -8.08 -3.71 19.53
N TYR A 175 -6.92 -4.37 19.55
CA TYR A 175 -6.30 -4.95 18.38
C TYR A 175 -7.20 -6.04 17.76
N ASP A 176 -7.77 -6.93 18.58
CA ASP A 176 -8.67 -7.99 18.13
C ASP A 176 -9.92 -7.42 17.46
N PHE A 177 -10.49 -6.33 17.99
CA PHE A 177 -11.60 -5.64 17.34
C PHE A 177 -11.23 -5.17 15.93
N LEU A 178 -10.04 -4.59 15.74
CA LEU A 178 -9.58 -4.10 14.44
C LEU A 178 -9.22 -5.25 13.49
N TYR A 179 -8.60 -6.29 14.03
CA TYR A 179 -8.19 -7.50 13.31
C TYR A 179 -9.40 -8.28 12.78
N ARG A 180 -10.43 -8.47 13.61
CA ARG A 180 -11.63 -9.25 13.30
C ARG A 180 -12.70 -8.43 12.59
N ALA A 181 -12.33 -7.80 11.46
CA ALA A 181 -13.24 -6.93 10.72
C ALA A 181 -14.49 -7.64 10.17
N GLY A 182 -14.46 -8.97 10.03
CA GLY A 182 -15.64 -9.76 9.68
C GLY A 182 -16.79 -9.62 10.69
N ASP A 183 -16.48 -9.29 11.94
CA ASP A 183 -17.46 -9.11 13.02
C ASP A 183 -18.00 -7.67 13.09
N TRP A 184 -17.46 -6.74 12.29
CA TRP A 184 -17.88 -5.33 12.32
C TRP A 184 -19.36 -5.08 12.01
N PRO A 185 -20.05 -5.82 11.12
CA PRO A 185 -21.48 -5.60 10.89
C PRO A 185 -22.35 -5.72 12.15
N ASP A 186 -21.92 -6.52 13.12
CA ASP A 186 -22.63 -6.68 14.40
C ASP A 186 -22.21 -5.64 15.45
N LEU A 187 -21.05 -5.00 15.27
CA LEU A 187 -20.42 -4.12 16.27
C LEU A 187 -20.42 -2.63 15.88
N ALA A 188 -20.55 -2.32 14.59
CA ALA A 188 -20.44 -0.99 14.02
C ALA A 188 -21.63 -0.75 13.05
N PRO A 189 -22.71 -0.08 13.50
CA PRO A 189 -23.98 0.01 12.74
C PRO A 189 -23.90 0.65 11.34
N HIS A 190 -22.85 1.41 11.05
CA HIS A 190 -22.61 2.02 9.74
C HIS A 190 -21.98 1.03 8.74
N VAL A 191 -21.40 -0.07 9.23
CA VAL A 191 -20.85 -1.16 8.42
C VAL A 191 -21.97 -2.16 8.13
N GLN A 192 -22.42 -2.21 6.88
CA GLN A 192 -23.56 -3.05 6.50
C GLN A 192 -23.14 -4.49 6.18
N GLN A 193 -21.95 -4.67 5.61
CA GLN A 193 -21.44 -5.98 5.23
C GLN A 193 -19.91 -5.94 5.16
N VAL A 194 -19.27 -7.01 5.61
CA VAL A 194 -17.85 -7.29 5.39
C VAL A 194 -17.72 -8.70 4.82
N ASP A 195 -16.98 -8.81 3.73
CA ASP A 195 -16.45 -10.07 3.21
C ASP A 195 -14.94 -10.07 3.46
N LEU A 196 -14.48 -10.92 4.37
CA LEU A 196 -13.09 -11.00 4.82
C LEU A 196 -12.53 -12.39 4.55
N ASN A 197 -11.46 -12.46 3.77
CA ASN A 197 -10.72 -13.68 3.50
C ASN A 197 -9.27 -13.54 3.97
N GLU A 198 -8.83 -14.44 4.83
CA GLU A 198 -7.45 -14.54 5.29
C GLU A 198 -6.80 -15.80 4.71
N SER A 199 -6.15 -15.67 3.55
CA SER A 199 -5.55 -16.80 2.83
C SER A 199 -4.21 -17.24 3.42
N ALA A 200 -3.57 -16.38 4.19
CA ALA A 200 -2.37 -16.65 4.97
C ALA A 200 -2.43 -15.85 6.28
N PRO A 201 -1.81 -16.34 7.38
CA PRO A 201 -1.82 -15.64 8.66
C PRO A 201 -1.40 -14.17 8.54
N GLY A 202 -2.28 -13.27 8.98
CA GLY A 202 -2.07 -11.82 8.96
C GLY A 202 -2.14 -11.18 7.57
N VAL A 203 -2.60 -11.87 6.53
CA VAL A 203 -2.80 -11.32 5.19
C VAL A 203 -4.28 -11.43 4.82
N GLN A 204 -4.96 -10.30 4.82
CA GLN A 204 -6.41 -10.26 4.71
C GLN A 204 -6.87 -9.47 3.48
N HIS A 205 -7.77 -10.07 2.71
CA HIS A 205 -8.53 -9.40 1.66
C HIS A 205 -9.91 -9.05 2.21
N MET A 206 -10.27 -7.77 2.14
CA MET A 206 -11.50 -7.27 2.73
C MET A 206 -12.29 -6.47 1.70
N THR A 207 -13.54 -6.88 1.45
CA THR A 207 -14.53 -6.04 0.77
C THR A 207 -15.54 -5.58 1.82
N MET A 208 -15.78 -4.28 1.90
CA MET A 208 -16.64 -3.68 2.91
C MET A 208 -17.67 -2.78 2.27
N ARG A 209 -18.92 -2.89 2.74
CA ARG A 209 -20.01 -1.99 2.39
C ARG A 209 -20.38 -1.11 3.58
N THR A 210 -20.21 0.20 3.41
CA THR A 210 -20.41 1.17 4.48
C THR A 210 -21.49 2.17 4.08
N LEU A 211 -22.41 2.43 5.00
CA LEU A 211 -23.41 3.49 4.87
C LEU A 211 -22.82 4.82 5.36
N THR A 212 -22.77 5.79 4.48
CA THR A 212 -22.34 7.16 4.77
C THR A 212 -23.52 8.12 4.61
N GLU A 213 -23.35 9.39 4.97
CA GLU A 213 -24.35 10.43 4.72
C GLU A 213 -24.66 10.61 3.22
N TYR A 214 -23.72 10.25 2.34
CA TYR A 214 -23.84 10.33 0.89
C TYR A 214 -24.35 9.04 0.25
N GLY A 215 -24.76 8.07 1.06
CA GLY A 215 -25.25 6.76 0.63
C GLY A 215 -24.25 5.64 0.88
N THR A 216 -24.54 4.50 0.26
CA THR A 216 -23.80 3.26 0.49
C THR A 216 -22.63 3.15 -0.48
N HIS A 217 -21.43 2.93 0.06
CA HIS A 217 -20.20 2.75 -0.71
C HIS A 217 -19.64 1.35 -0.49
N THR A 218 -19.09 0.76 -1.55
CA THR A 218 -18.33 -0.50 -1.46
C THR A 218 -16.87 -0.18 -1.69
N THR A 219 -16.01 -0.60 -0.77
CA THR A 219 -14.55 -0.49 -0.88
C THR A 219 -13.93 -1.88 -0.79
N ALA A 220 -12.77 -2.06 -1.41
CA ALA A 220 -11.97 -3.27 -1.28
C ALA A 220 -10.56 -2.89 -0.83
N SER A 221 -9.96 -3.72 0.00
CA SER A 221 -8.63 -3.50 0.55
C SER A 221 -7.88 -4.79 0.83
N VAL A 222 -6.56 -4.68 0.86
CA VAL A 222 -5.67 -5.69 1.43
C VAL A 222 -5.12 -5.14 2.74
N ARG A 223 -5.10 -5.95 3.79
CA ARG A 223 -4.56 -5.63 5.11
C ARG A 223 -3.42 -6.58 5.44
N ILE A 224 -2.31 -6.03 5.93
CA ILE A 224 -1.19 -6.79 6.50
C ILE A 224 -1.19 -6.52 8.00
N CYS A 225 -1.43 -7.57 8.77
CA CYS A 225 -1.59 -7.51 10.21
C CYS A 225 -0.31 -8.00 10.90
N PHE A 226 0.14 -7.24 11.90
CA PHE A 226 1.30 -7.53 12.72
C PHE A 226 0.86 -7.66 14.18
N PRO A 227 0.33 -8.83 14.61
CA PRO A 227 -0.21 -9.00 15.96
C PRO A 227 0.81 -8.68 17.07
N HIS A 228 2.07 -9.09 16.89
CA HIS A 228 3.12 -8.83 17.88
C HIS A 228 3.52 -7.36 18.00
N ALA A 229 3.20 -6.54 17.00
CA ALA A 229 3.43 -5.10 17.00
C ALA A 229 2.12 -4.31 17.17
N GLU A 230 1.00 -5.01 17.39
CA GLU A 230 -0.35 -4.46 17.49
C GLU A 230 -0.68 -3.43 16.40
N ARG A 231 -0.28 -3.76 15.16
CA ARG A 231 -0.35 -2.86 14.01
C ARG A 231 -1.01 -3.53 12.81
N ILE A 232 -1.86 -2.80 12.09
CA ILE A 232 -2.49 -3.26 10.85
C ILE A 232 -2.29 -2.18 9.79
N VAL A 233 -1.50 -2.49 8.77
CA VAL A 233 -1.37 -1.63 7.58
C VAL A 233 -2.34 -2.11 6.51
N TYR A 234 -2.84 -1.21 5.69
CA TYR A 234 -3.74 -1.56 4.61
C TYR A 234 -3.57 -0.67 3.39
N LYS A 235 -3.99 -1.21 2.25
CA LYS A 235 -4.15 -0.49 1.00
C LYS A 235 -5.53 -0.77 0.42
N GLN A 236 -6.25 0.27 0.03
CA GLN A 236 -7.47 0.10 -0.76
C GLN A 236 -7.12 -0.30 -2.19
N THR A 237 -7.62 -1.45 -2.63
CA THR A 237 -7.53 -1.91 -4.02
C THR A 237 -8.67 -1.36 -4.88
N THR A 238 -9.78 -1.00 -4.22
CA THR A 238 -10.88 -0.24 -4.82
C THR A 238 -11.19 0.93 -3.89
N PRO A 239 -10.51 2.07 -4.07
CA PRO A 239 -10.69 3.25 -3.23
C PRO A 239 -11.98 4.01 -3.57
N LEU A 240 -12.32 5.01 -2.74
CA LEU A 240 -13.43 5.92 -3.01
C LEU A 240 -13.13 6.82 -4.23
N PRO A 241 -14.13 7.31 -4.98
CA PRO A 241 -13.93 8.01 -6.26
C PRO A 241 -12.99 9.22 -6.22
N LEU A 242 -12.91 9.95 -5.11
CA LEU A 242 -12.00 11.09 -4.94
C LEU A 242 -10.54 10.70 -4.73
N LEU A 243 -10.24 9.41 -4.62
CA LEU A 243 -8.93 8.88 -4.26
C LEU A 243 -8.40 8.01 -5.40
N GLU A 244 -7.24 8.36 -5.92
CA GLU A 244 -6.50 7.50 -6.84
C GLU A 244 -5.77 6.39 -6.08
N ALA A 245 -5.26 6.72 -4.89
CA ALA A 245 -4.63 5.78 -3.98
C ALA A 245 -5.01 6.09 -2.54
N HIS A 246 -5.14 5.05 -1.72
CA HIS A 246 -5.38 5.18 -0.29
C HIS A 246 -4.70 4.02 0.45
N THR A 247 -3.78 4.38 1.33
CA THR A 247 -3.16 3.48 2.29
C THR A 247 -3.42 4.01 3.69
N GLY A 248 -3.37 3.13 4.68
CA GLY A 248 -3.42 3.58 6.06
C GLY A 248 -2.85 2.55 7.01
N GLU A 249 -2.77 2.97 8.26
CA GLU A 249 -2.24 2.18 9.35
C GLU A 249 -3.09 2.37 10.60
N TRP A 250 -3.35 1.27 11.29
CA TRP A 250 -3.83 1.27 12.65
C TRP A 250 -2.69 0.81 13.54
N SER A 251 -2.36 1.59 14.57
CA SER A 251 -1.39 1.22 15.59
C SER A 251 -2.03 1.30 16.96
N VAL A 252 -1.91 0.25 17.76
CA VAL A 252 -2.31 0.22 19.17
C VAL A 252 -1.04 0.26 20.01
N VAL A 253 -0.91 1.27 20.86
CA VAL A 253 0.28 1.46 21.70
C VAL A 253 -0.17 1.49 23.16
N PRO A 254 0.20 0.48 23.97
CA PRO A 254 -0.07 0.48 25.39
C PRO A 254 0.62 1.63 26.13
N ASP A 255 -0.07 2.19 27.11
CA ASP A 255 0.47 3.18 28.04
C ASP A 255 0.05 2.86 29.49
N GLU A 256 0.44 3.71 30.46
CA GLU A 256 0.17 3.48 31.88
C GLU A 256 -1.33 3.42 32.25
N ARG A 257 -2.22 3.92 31.39
CA ARG A 257 -3.65 4.12 31.68
C ARG A 257 -4.57 3.32 30.76
N GLY A 258 -4.02 2.66 29.75
CA GLY A 258 -4.77 1.88 28.79
C GLY A 258 -3.99 1.77 27.49
N VAL A 259 -4.61 2.17 26.39
CA VAL A 259 -3.96 2.21 25.08
C VAL A 259 -4.27 3.47 24.31
N THR A 260 -3.28 3.91 23.54
CA THR A 260 -3.42 4.95 22.52
C THR A 260 -3.54 4.28 21.16
N VAL A 261 -4.66 4.48 20.47
CA VAL A 261 -4.90 3.96 19.13
C VAL A 261 -4.81 5.09 18.13
N THR A 262 -3.98 4.92 17.11
CA THR A 262 -3.81 5.88 16.01
C THR A 262 -4.30 5.27 14.70
N ALA A 263 -5.08 6.05 13.97
CA ALA A 263 -5.53 5.78 12.61
C ALA A 263 -4.83 6.74 11.66
N GLN A 264 -3.88 6.24 10.89
CA GLN A 264 -3.13 7.00 9.88
C GLN A 264 -3.72 6.75 8.49
N HIS A 265 -3.78 7.80 7.68
CA HIS A 265 -4.20 7.76 6.29
C HIS A 265 -3.21 8.51 5.41
N SER A 266 -2.79 7.89 4.32
CA SER A 266 -2.08 8.53 3.20
C SER A 266 -2.89 8.32 1.93
N VAL A 267 -3.17 9.40 1.22
CA VAL A 267 -3.99 9.38 0.00
C VAL A 267 -3.37 10.18 -1.13
N VAL A 268 -3.70 9.79 -2.35
CA VAL A 268 -3.52 10.61 -3.56
C VAL A 268 -4.90 10.98 -4.07
N LEU A 269 -5.16 12.27 -4.23
CA LEU A 269 -6.43 12.78 -4.75
C LEU A 269 -6.57 12.54 -6.25
N SER A 270 -7.77 12.15 -6.67
CA SER A 270 -8.12 12.05 -8.09
C SER A 270 -8.73 13.36 -8.57
N GLU A 271 -7.92 14.18 -9.25
CA GLU A 271 -8.37 15.49 -9.76
C GLU A 271 -9.52 15.37 -10.75
N GLU A 272 -9.50 14.33 -11.58
CA GLU A 272 -10.50 14.10 -12.63
C GLU A 272 -11.91 13.93 -12.05
N HIS A 273 -12.03 13.37 -10.84
CA HIS A 273 -13.32 13.09 -10.21
C HIS A 273 -13.81 14.20 -9.27
N ILE A 274 -13.04 15.27 -9.05
CA ILE A 274 -13.44 16.37 -8.13
C ILE A 274 -14.75 17.00 -8.58
N ALA A 275 -14.86 17.35 -9.86
CA ALA A 275 -16.03 18.04 -10.39
C ALA A 275 -17.30 17.17 -10.34
N ASP A 276 -17.15 15.85 -10.48
CA ASP A 276 -18.26 14.91 -10.49
C ASP A 276 -18.78 14.61 -9.07
N VAL A 277 -17.88 14.54 -8.09
CA VAL A 277 -18.24 14.21 -6.70
C VAL A 277 -18.62 15.46 -5.89
N LEU A 278 -17.85 16.54 -6.01
CA LEU A 278 -18.02 17.77 -5.20
C LEU A 278 -18.69 18.91 -5.97
N GLY A 279 -18.92 18.73 -7.27
CA GLY A 279 -19.54 19.72 -8.15
C GLY A 279 -18.53 20.54 -8.94
N ARG A 280 -18.98 21.09 -10.08
CA ARG A 280 -18.13 21.72 -11.12
C ARG A 280 -17.31 22.95 -10.67
N GLN A 281 -17.61 23.51 -9.49
CA GLN A 281 -16.91 24.67 -8.93
C GLN A 281 -15.96 24.28 -7.79
N ALA A 282 -15.89 23.00 -7.41
CA ALA A 282 -15.03 22.53 -6.35
C ALA A 282 -13.56 22.60 -6.76
N THR A 283 -12.73 23.05 -5.82
CA THR A 283 -11.28 23.16 -5.98
C THR A 283 -10.57 21.94 -5.40
N LEU A 284 -9.28 21.81 -5.70
CA LEU A 284 -8.43 20.80 -5.05
C LEU A 284 -8.40 20.97 -3.52
N ALA A 285 -8.37 22.21 -3.02
CA ALA A 285 -8.42 22.46 -1.59
C ALA A 285 -9.75 22.00 -0.95
N ASP A 286 -10.86 22.13 -1.66
CA ASP A 286 -12.16 21.60 -1.21
C ASP A 286 -12.14 20.07 -1.15
N ALA A 287 -11.51 19.41 -2.13
CA ALA A 287 -11.30 17.98 -2.13
C ALA A 287 -10.41 17.51 -0.97
N CYS A 288 -9.29 18.18 -0.70
CA CYS A 288 -8.42 17.89 0.44
C CYS A 288 -9.20 17.95 1.76
N ARG A 289 -9.96 19.03 1.98
CA ARG A 289 -10.77 19.20 3.20
C ARG A 289 -11.84 18.13 3.32
N HIS A 290 -12.59 17.89 2.24
CA HIS A 290 -13.63 16.86 2.22
C HIS A 290 -13.08 15.47 2.56
N VAL A 291 -11.98 15.07 1.92
CA VAL A 291 -11.34 13.76 2.16
C VAL A 291 -10.82 13.64 3.59
N ARG A 292 -10.14 14.67 4.12
CA ARG A 292 -9.66 14.68 5.51
C ARG A 292 -10.81 14.50 6.51
N GLU A 293 -11.90 15.23 6.30
CA GLU A 293 -13.06 15.21 7.17
C GLU A 293 -13.81 13.88 7.10
N ALA A 294 -14.05 13.36 5.90
CA ALA A 294 -14.76 12.11 5.68
C ALA A 294 -14.01 10.92 6.27
N LEU A 295 -12.76 10.71 5.86
CA LEU A 295 -11.94 9.58 6.33
C LEU A 295 -11.67 9.68 7.84
N GLY A 296 -11.37 10.87 8.34
CA GLY A 296 -11.16 11.08 9.77
C GLY A 296 -12.42 10.81 10.61
N ARG A 297 -13.61 11.17 10.09
CA ARG A 297 -14.87 10.86 10.75
C ARG A 297 -15.10 9.36 10.79
N ASP A 298 -14.98 8.68 9.66
CA ASP A 298 -15.17 7.23 9.56
C ASP A 298 -14.24 6.48 10.53
N SER A 299 -12.96 6.85 10.57
CA SER A 299 -12.00 6.26 11.49
C SER A 299 -12.33 6.52 12.96
N ARG A 300 -12.70 7.75 13.32
CA ARG A 300 -13.10 8.08 14.71
C ARG A 300 -14.37 7.34 15.14
N VAL A 301 -15.33 7.14 14.24
CA VAL A 301 -16.54 6.36 14.52
C VAL A 301 -16.18 4.90 14.79
N LEU A 302 -15.34 4.29 13.95
CA LEU A 302 -14.87 2.93 14.16
C LEU A 302 -14.08 2.77 15.48
N LEU A 303 -13.18 3.72 15.80
CA LEU A 303 -12.43 3.70 17.05
C LEU A 303 -13.31 3.90 18.29
N ALA A 304 -14.42 4.64 18.18
CA ALA A 304 -15.41 4.74 19.26
C ALA A 304 -16.11 3.40 19.53
N HIS A 305 -16.36 2.60 18.49
CA HIS A 305 -16.85 1.23 18.65
C HIS A 305 -15.81 0.31 19.29
N ALA A 306 -14.54 0.39 18.85
CA ALA A 306 -13.43 -0.34 19.48
C ALA A 306 -13.29 0.00 20.97
N LYS A 307 -13.39 1.29 21.31
CA LYS A 307 -13.38 1.78 22.69
C LYS A 307 -14.51 1.18 23.52
N THR A 308 -15.73 1.23 23.01
CA THR A 308 -16.91 0.67 23.69
C THR A 308 -16.76 -0.84 23.90
N HIS A 309 -16.26 -1.55 22.88
CA HIS A 309 -16.01 -2.99 22.94
C HIS A 309 -15.02 -3.34 24.06
N ALA A 310 -13.83 -2.73 24.06
CA ALA A 310 -12.78 -3.01 25.03
C ALA A 310 -13.18 -2.61 26.47
N GLU A 311 -13.80 -1.43 26.66
CA GLU A 311 -14.18 -0.95 27.99
C GLU A 311 -15.35 -1.72 28.60
N SER A 312 -16.27 -2.24 27.78
CA SER A 312 -17.40 -3.03 28.27
C SER A 312 -16.98 -4.41 28.76
N ALA A 313 -15.98 -5.03 28.12
CA ALA A 313 -15.42 -6.31 28.54
C ALA A 313 -14.73 -6.21 29.90
N VAL A 314 -14.01 -5.11 30.16
CA VAL A 314 -13.35 -4.85 31.47
C VAL A 314 -14.36 -4.70 32.61
N ARG A 315 -15.54 -4.12 32.35
CA ARG A 315 -16.58 -3.94 33.38
C ARG A 315 -17.32 -5.23 33.74
N MET A 316 -17.20 -6.27 32.92
CA MET A 316 -17.83 -7.57 33.16
C MET A 316 -16.90 -8.55 33.90
N LEU A 317 -15.62 -8.21 34.04
CA LEU A 317 -14.61 -8.94 34.83
C LEU A 317 -14.54 -8.40 36.26
#